data_AF-A0A293N3W1-F1
#
_entry.id   AF-A0A293N3W1-F1
#
_cell.length_a   1.000
_cell.length_b   1.000
_cell.length_c   1.000
_cell.angle_alpha   90.00
_cell.angle_beta   90.00
_cell.angle_gamma   90.00
#
_symmetry.space_group_name_H-M   'P 1'
#
loop_
_entity.id
_entity.type
_entity.pdbx_description
1 polymer ?
#
loop_
_entity_poly.entity_id
_entity_poly.type
_entity_poly.pdbx_seq_one_letter_code
_entity_poly.pdbx_strand_id
1 'polypeptide(L)'
;MEVNAMSISQSIEAPLSVNDKVTLSGNLSAENGNGTGAVVCSLRHIMSPTTWSEFEIGAGSGLMCGMKGFKTISQRSFASAQGLFQVTPLGLRPGTTFVVARKLGTHTMGYLTWKAGIQSCMNTTLIRDTSGGQFVATLQFGIPNTFAMLSYTYKLGEETKLKCSAKAGTFGVVLEYGCEKYSQHNSIAASMVIGLPSGIKLKIRLTRSSQTYVFPILLAEEPVPSAIFYGTITPLVAWYVVQTFVFKPYKERQKKRETEKTREANAEKIKEKQKEAQAAVALMQETYSRIKDTEEAKGGLIILEALYGNLNPVTDGPEASVKEVVDVTVPVQCLVRDSCLAITNSSKSNLPGFYDPCIGEEKSLLVRYLFRNLQHEVTVTDEEALQLPKEGHLVKET
;
A
#
# COMPACT_ATOMS: atom_id res chain seq x y z
N MET A 1 8.07 15.48 -29.86
CA MET A 1 8.27 15.39 -28.40
C MET A 1 9.77 15.30 -28.19
N GLU A 2 10.44 16.44 -28.01
CA GLU A 2 11.90 16.47 -27.83
C GLU A 2 12.23 16.27 -26.35
N VAL A 3 13.16 15.36 -26.06
CA VAL A 3 13.61 15.10 -24.69
C VAL A 3 14.61 16.21 -24.33
N ASN A 4 14.16 17.22 -23.57
CA ASN A 4 14.97 18.37 -23.20
C ASN A 4 16.08 18.03 -22.18
N ALA A 5 15.80 17.06 -21.30
CA ALA A 5 16.76 16.54 -20.34
C ALA A 5 16.50 15.06 -20.03
N MET A 6 17.57 14.29 -19.85
CA MET A 6 17.54 12.89 -19.41
C MET A 6 18.60 12.69 -18.33
N SER A 7 18.22 12.11 -17.19
CA SER A 7 19.17 11.72 -16.14
C SER A 7 19.01 10.24 -15.78
N ILE A 8 20.10 9.48 -15.85
CA ILE A 8 20.18 8.07 -15.48
C ILE A 8 21.17 7.96 -14.31
N SER A 9 20.72 7.44 -13.18
CA SER A 9 21.57 7.13 -12.02
C SER A 9 21.44 5.64 -11.70
N GLN A 10 22.55 4.90 -11.70
CA GLN A 10 22.59 3.48 -11.39
C GLN A 10 23.67 3.21 -10.35
N SER A 11 23.39 2.34 -9.38
CA SER A 11 24.35 1.89 -8.37
C SER A 11 24.26 0.39 -8.16
N ILE A 12 25.41 -0.26 -8.05
CA ILE A 12 25.55 -1.69 -7.77
C ILE A 12 26.41 -1.80 -6.51
N GLU A 13 25.90 -2.52 -5.51
CA GLU A 13 26.63 -2.82 -4.28
C GLU A 13 27.04 -4.30 -4.30
N ALA A 14 28.32 -4.57 -4.07
CA ALA A 14 28.89 -5.90 -3.98
C ALA A 14 29.59 -6.08 -2.62
N PRO A 15 29.15 -7.03 -1.78
CA PRO A 15 29.88 -7.36 -0.56
C PRO A 15 31.15 -8.14 -0.93
N LEU A 16 32.33 -7.61 -0.57
CA LEU A 16 33.61 -8.28 -0.80
C LEU A 16 33.96 -9.20 0.38
N SER A 17 33.60 -8.77 1.59
CA SER A 17 33.81 -9.49 2.85
C SER A 17 32.69 -9.15 3.84
N VAL A 18 32.70 -9.75 5.04
CA VAL A 18 31.77 -9.43 6.14
C VAL A 18 31.88 -7.95 6.53
N ASN A 19 33.09 -7.39 6.46
CA ASN A 19 33.37 -6.01 6.86
C ASN A 19 33.54 -5.05 5.68
N ASP A 20 33.72 -5.57 4.46
CA ASP A 20 34.06 -4.76 3.27
C ASP A 20 32.96 -4.81 2.23
N LYS A 21 32.53 -3.61 1.79
CA LYS A 21 31.54 -3.43 0.74
C LYS A 21 32.10 -2.51 -0.33
N VAL A 22 31.95 -2.91 -1.59
CA VAL A 22 32.29 -2.09 -2.75
C VAL A 22 31.00 -1.63 -3.39
N THR A 23 30.88 -0.33 -3.63
CA THR A 23 29.74 0.25 -4.34
C THR A 23 30.25 0.93 -5.61
N LEU A 24 29.72 0.52 -6.75
CA LEU A 24 29.96 1.19 -8.03
C LEU A 24 28.69 1.95 -8.40
N SER A 25 28.80 3.27 -8.57
CA SER A 25 27.69 4.13 -8.98
C SER A 25 28.04 4.95 -10.22
N GLY A 26 27.08 5.17 -11.09
CA GLY A 26 27.22 5.94 -12.31
C GLY A 26 26.01 6.85 -12.50
N ASN A 27 26.26 8.14 -12.68
CA ASN A 27 25.25 9.14 -12.97
C ASN A 27 25.55 9.77 -14.33
N LEU A 28 24.56 9.80 -15.21
CA LEU A 28 24.60 10.41 -16.53
C LEU A 28 23.45 11.41 -16.60
N SER A 29 23.72 12.68 -16.85
CA SER A 29 22.70 13.70 -17.10
C SER A 29 23.00 14.42 -18.40
N ALA A 30 22.07 14.39 -19.35
CA ALA A 30 22.11 15.16 -20.58
C ALA A 30 21.01 16.21 -20.53
N GLU A 31 21.35 17.49 -20.74
CA GLU A 31 20.41 18.60 -20.80
C GLU A 31 20.77 19.50 -21.98
N ASN A 32 19.80 19.80 -22.86
CA ASN A 32 19.96 20.68 -24.02
C ASN A 32 21.18 20.35 -24.90
N GLY A 33 21.42 19.07 -25.18
CA GLY A 33 22.53 18.62 -26.03
C GLY A 33 23.91 18.57 -25.34
N ASN A 34 24.03 18.98 -24.08
CA ASN A 34 25.25 18.84 -23.29
C ASN A 34 25.11 17.68 -22.28
N GLY A 35 25.98 16.70 -22.39
CA GLY A 35 26.00 15.51 -21.53
C GLY A 35 27.09 15.58 -20.48
N THR A 36 26.73 15.38 -19.21
CA THR A 36 27.68 15.18 -18.10
C THR A 36 27.51 13.78 -17.52
N GLY A 37 28.62 13.09 -17.32
CA GLY A 37 28.66 11.76 -16.73
C GLY A 37 29.68 11.71 -15.61
N ALA A 38 29.37 10.97 -14.55
CA ALA A 38 30.31 10.65 -13.49
C ALA A 38 30.13 9.20 -13.04
N VAL A 39 31.25 8.48 -12.93
CA VAL A 39 31.33 7.15 -12.34
C VAL A 39 32.10 7.28 -11.03
N VAL A 40 31.55 6.74 -9.94
CA VAL A 40 32.15 6.75 -8.61
C VAL A 40 32.18 5.33 -8.08
N CYS A 41 33.37 4.85 -7.74
CA CYS A 41 33.61 3.61 -7.01
C CYS A 41 33.91 3.96 -5.55
N SER A 42 33.18 3.37 -4.60
CA SER A 42 33.44 3.52 -3.18
C SER A 42 33.77 2.17 -2.52
N LEU A 43 34.79 2.17 -1.68
CA LEU A 43 35.19 1.05 -0.84
C LEU A 43 34.88 1.40 0.61
N ARG A 44 33.88 0.73 1.18
CA ARG A 44 33.45 0.90 2.56
C ARG A 44 34.00 -0.22 3.44
N HIS A 45 34.75 0.15 4.46
CA HIS A 45 35.33 -0.74 5.46
C HIS A 45 34.70 -0.49 6.83
N ILE A 46 34.11 -1.53 7.41
CA ILE A 46 33.53 -1.51 8.76
C ILE A 46 34.64 -1.87 9.75
N MET A 47 35.20 -0.86 10.44
CA MET A 47 36.26 -1.06 11.43
C MET A 47 35.70 -1.56 12.77
N SER A 48 34.51 -1.10 13.15
CA SER A 48 33.83 -1.50 14.37
C SER A 48 32.32 -1.37 14.22
N PRO A 49 31.51 -1.96 15.12
CA PRO A 49 30.06 -1.81 15.09
C PRO A 49 29.59 -0.34 15.15
N THR A 50 30.44 0.55 15.65
CA THR A 50 30.16 1.99 15.83
C THR A 50 30.86 2.87 14.80
N THR A 51 31.84 2.35 14.04
CA THR A 51 32.70 3.14 13.16
C THR A 51 32.92 2.46 11.82
N TRP A 52 32.71 3.20 10.74
CA TRP A 52 33.05 2.76 9.39
C TRP A 52 33.72 3.89 8.62
N SER A 53 34.60 3.52 7.69
CA SER A 53 35.24 4.41 6.75
C SER A 53 34.84 4.01 5.32
N GLU A 54 34.77 4.98 4.44
CA GLU A 54 34.46 4.80 3.03
C GLU A 54 35.40 5.66 2.21
N PHE A 55 36.09 5.04 1.27
CA PHE A 55 37.01 5.68 0.36
C PHE A 55 36.37 5.74 -1.03
N GLU A 56 36.28 6.92 -1.62
CA GLU A 56 35.55 7.19 -2.86
C GLU A 56 36.55 7.63 -3.93
N ILE A 57 36.56 6.98 -5.09
CA ILE A 57 37.26 7.44 -6.29
C ILE A 57 36.23 7.56 -7.41
N GLY A 58 36.21 8.70 -8.09
CA GLY A 58 35.35 8.90 -9.23
C GLY A 58 36.01 9.63 -10.39
N ALA A 59 35.46 9.42 -11.58
CA ALA A 59 35.84 10.10 -12.81
C ALA A 59 34.59 10.61 -13.52
N GLY A 60 34.63 11.86 -13.96
CA GLY A 60 33.53 12.52 -14.67
C GLY A 60 33.96 13.87 -15.20
N SER A 61 33.45 14.95 -14.62
CA SER A 61 33.90 16.33 -14.88
C SER A 61 35.28 16.66 -14.27
N GLY A 62 36.12 15.65 -14.06
CA GLY A 62 37.35 15.67 -13.27
C GLY A 62 37.56 14.37 -12.50
N LEU A 63 38.79 14.14 -12.03
CA LEU A 63 39.08 13.07 -11.08
C LEU A 63 38.67 13.51 -9.68
N MET A 64 37.90 12.70 -8.99
CA MET A 64 37.47 12.95 -7.61
C MET A 64 38.02 11.84 -6.71
N CYS A 65 38.61 12.23 -5.59
CA CYS A 65 39.08 11.29 -4.57
C CYS A 65 38.58 11.80 -3.22
N GLY A 66 37.94 10.96 -2.42
CA GLY A 66 37.39 11.35 -1.15
C GLY A 66 37.49 10.25 -0.11
N MET A 67 37.43 10.65 1.15
CA MET A 67 37.37 9.75 2.28
C MET A 67 36.30 10.24 3.24
N LYS A 68 35.41 9.33 3.63
CA LYS A 68 34.29 9.55 4.54
C LYS A 68 34.45 8.65 5.76
N GLY A 69 34.52 9.25 6.94
CA GLY A 69 34.49 8.55 8.20
C GLY A 69 33.15 8.77 8.88
N PHE A 70 32.56 7.72 9.43
CA PHE A 70 31.36 7.77 10.24
C PHE A 70 31.63 7.13 11.59
N LYS A 71 31.16 7.77 12.66
CA LYS A 71 31.26 7.26 14.01
C LYS A 71 29.99 7.57 14.81
N THR A 72 29.38 6.56 15.41
CA THR A 72 28.36 6.77 16.44
C THR A 72 29.05 7.19 17.74
N ILE A 73 28.81 8.42 18.18
CA ILE A 73 29.43 8.98 19.40
C ILE A 73 28.64 8.53 20.64
N SER A 74 27.32 8.47 20.52
CA SER A 74 26.40 8.06 21.59
C SER A 74 25.23 7.29 20.99
N GLN A 75 24.43 6.61 21.81
CA GLN A 75 23.15 6.02 21.38
C GLN A 75 22.19 7.05 20.75
N ARG A 76 22.41 8.34 21.04
CA ARG A 76 21.60 9.46 20.51
C ARG A 76 22.32 10.34 19.50
N SER A 77 23.60 10.12 19.19
CA SER A 77 24.34 10.99 18.27
C SER A 77 25.35 10.25 17.41
N PHE A 78 25.44 10.66 16.15
CA PHE A 78 26.48 10.21 15.24
C PHE A 78 27.10 11.42 14.54
N ALA A 79 28.38 11.28 14.20
CA ALA A 79 29.09 12.25 13.40
C ALA A 79 29.67 11.55 12.17
N SER A 80 29.67 12.25 11.05
CA SER A 80 30.42 11.86 9.86
C SER A 80 31.23 13.02 9.33
N ALA A 81 32.47 12.74 8.92
CA ALA A 81 33.36 13.69 8.29
C ALA A 81 33.75 13.13 6.91
N GLN A 82 33.62 13.94 5.87
CA GLN A 82 34.01 13.59 4.51
C GLN A 82 34.98 14.64 3.99
N GLY A 83 36.14 14.22 3.50
CA GLY A 83 37.02 15.03 2.67
C GLY A 83 36.89 14.60 1.22
N LEU A 84 36.81 15.54 0.29
CA LEU A 84 36.73 15.32 -1.14
C LEU A 84 37.76 16.22 -1.83
N PHE A 85 38.48 15.68 -2.79
CA PHE A 85 39.42 16.39 -3.65
C PHE A 85 38.95 16.21 -5.08
N GLN A 86 38.60 17.31 -5.74
CA GLN A 86 38.21 17.32 -7.14
C GLN A 86 39.31 17.99 -7.97
N VAL A 87 39.90 17.24 -8.89
CA VAL A 87 40.85 17.74 -9.88
C VAL A 87 40.05 18.30 -11.05
N THR A 88 40.01 19.63 -11.16
CA THR A 88 39.37 20.35 -12.28
C THR A 88 40.47 20.92 -13.18
N PRO A 89 40.23 21.17 -14.49
CA PRO A 89 41.22 21.84 -15.35
C PRO A 89 41.72 23.20 -14.82
N LEU A 90 40.93 23.85 -13.94
CA LEU A 90 41.28 25.11 -13.27
C LEU A 90 42.13 24.94 -11.99
N GLY A 91 42.40 23.70 -11.56
CA GLY A 91 43.16 23.37 -10.35
C GLY A 91 42.47 22.38 -9.41
N LEU A 92 43.14 22.11 -8.29
CA LEU A 92 42.66 21.25 -7.20
C LEU A 92 41.63 21.99 -6.35
N ARG A 93 40.43 21.43 -6.21
CA ARG A 93 39.38 21.96 -5.34
C ARG A 93 39.12 20.99 -4.18
N PRO A 94 39.64 21.28 -2.98
CA PRO A 94 39.29 20.52 -1.78
C PRO A 94 37.89 20.91 -1.31
N GLY A 95 37.14 19.93 -0.82
CA GLY A 95 35.84 20.08 -0.18
C GLY A 95 35.79 19.24 1.08
N THR A 96 35.27 19.77 2.17
CA THR A 96 35.05 19.03 3.41
C THR A 96 33.59 19.15 3.81
N THR A 97 33.00 18.04 4.24
CA THR A 97 31.62 17.99 4.74
C THR A 97 31.62 17.30 6.10
N PHE A 98 31.18 18.03 7.12
CA PHE A 98 31.00 17.53 8.46
C PHE A 98 29.50 17.48 8.76
N VAL A 99 29.00 16.32 9.16
CA VAL A 99 27.60 16.13 9.57
C VAL A 99 27.59 15.66 11.02
N VAL A 100 26.86 16.37 11.86
CA VAL A 100 26.57 15.95 13.22
C VAL A 100 25.06 15.76 13.33
N ALA A 101 24.62 14.56 13.66
CA ALA A 101 23.22 14.26 13.87
C ALA A 101 22.98 13.89 15.33
N ARG A 102 21.86 14.36 15.87
CA ARG A 102 21.46 14.10 17.25
C ARG A 102 19.97 13.84 17.33
N LYS A 103 19.60 12.72 17.96
CA LYS A 103 18.24 12.41 18.39
C LYS A 103 17.88 13.33 19.55
N LEU A 104 17.05 14.33 19.28
CA LEU A 104 16.60 15.36 20.23
C LEU A 104 15.41 14.86 21.06
N GLY A 105 14.61 13.93 20.52
CA GLY A 105 13.48 13.31 21.20
C GLY A 105 13.19 11.92 20.64
N THR A 106 12.09 11.29 21.08
CA THR A 106 11.67 9.97 20.56
C THR A 106 11.39 10.02 19.06
N HIS A 107 10.75 11.10 18.61
CA HIS A 107 10.30 11.33 17.23
C HIS A 107 11.08 12.41 16.49
N THR A 108 12.12 13.02 17.10
CA THR A 108 12.80 14.20 16.55
C THR A 108 14.29 13.96 16.40
N MET A 109 14.80 14.19 15.20
CA MET A 109 16.22 14.10 14.84
C MET A 109 16.68 15.41 14.22
N GLY A 110 17.72 15.99 14.79
CA GLY A 110 18.39 17.18 14.27
C GLY A 110 19.67 16.79 13.54
N TYR A 111 19.96 17.46 12.44
CA TYR A 111 21.21 17.36 11.71
C TYR A 111 21.80 18.74 11.53
N LEU A 112 23.12 18.82 11.69
CA LEU A 112 23.93 19.99 11.41
C LEU A 112 24.98 19.57 10.40
N THR A 113 24.88 20.07 9.18
CA THR A 113 25.80 19.76 8.08
C THR A 113 26.58 21.01 7.71
N TRP A 114 27.87 21.00 7.99
CA TRP A 114 28.78 22.04 7.57
C TRP A 114 29.57 21.56 6.33
N LYS A 115 29.44 22.29 5.23
CA LYS A 115 30.22 22.08 4.01
C LYS A 115 31.19 23.26 3.84
N ALA A 116 32.45 22.96 3.54
CA ALA A 116 33.49 23.94 3.26
C ALA A 116 34.27 23.53 2.00
N GLY A 117 34.88 24.49 1.30
CA GLY A 117 35.67 24.24 0.09
C GLY A 117 34.86 24.43 -1.20
N ILE A 118 34.55 23.35 -1.93
CA ILE A 118 33.82 23.39 -3.22
C ILE A 118 32.48 24.14 -3.11
N GLN A 119 31.74 23.90 -2.02
CA GLN A 119 30.55 24.66 -1.64
C GLN A 119 30.62 24.94 -0.14
N SER A 120 30.56 26.22 0.22
CA SER A 120 30.56 26.66 1.61
C SER A 120 29.12 26.93 2.07
N CYS A 121 28.56 26.01 2.87
CA CYS A 121 27.24 26.17 3.45
C CYS A 121 27.09 25.46 4.80
N MET A 122 26.25 26.01 5.66
CA MET A 122 25.83 25.44 6.93
C MET A 122 24.33 25.13 6.86
N ASN A 123 23.99 23.85 6.96
CA ASN A 123 22.62 23.35 6.89
C ASN A 123 22.20 22.77 8.24
N THR A 124 21.18 23.37 8.84
CA THR A 124 20.52 22.87 10.04
C THR A 124 19.18 22.27 9.64
N THR A 125 19.01 20.95 9.75
CA THR A 125 17.75 20.27 9.44
C THR A 125 17.16 19.64 10.68
N LEU A 126 15.88 19.87 10.93
CA LEU A 126 15.11 19.25 12.00
C LEU A 126 14.04 18.37 11.36
N ILE A 127 14.12 17.06 11.59
CA ILE A 127 13.16 16.07 11.10
C ILE A 127 12.39 15.54 12.31
N ARG A 128 11.07 15.65 12.28
CA ARG A 128 10.16 15.07 13.26
C ARG A 128 9.24 14.08 12.57
N ASP A 129 9.41 12.79 12.84
CA ASP A 129 8.62 11.71 12.23
C ASP A 129 7.67 11.09 13.27
N THR A 130 6.37 11.23 13.01
CA THR A 130 5.26 10.73 13.82
C THR A 130 4.48 9.70 13.01
N SER A 131 3.67 8.87 13.67
CA SER A 131 2.80 7.90 12.99
C SER A 131 1.88 8.56 11.94
N GLY A 132 1.27 9.69 12.29
CA GLY A 132 0.36 10.43 11.39
C GLY A 132 1.04 11.35 10.36
N GLY A 133 2.35 11.63 10.48
CA GLY A 133 3.00 12.56 9.56
C GLY A 133 4.44 12.88 9.90
N GLN A 134 5.13 13.45 8.92
CA GLN A 134 6.53 13.85 8.98
C GLN A 134 6.66 15.35 8.75
N PHE A 135 7.32 16.03 9.69
CA PHE A 135 7.66 17.44 9.60
C PHE A 135 9.17 17.60 9.39
N VAL A 136 9.57 18.45 8.45
CA VAL A 136 10.96 18.73 8.12
C VAL A 136 11.14 20.24 8.03
N ALA A 137 11.99 20.79 8.88
CA ALA A 137 12.44 22.17 8.80
C ALA A 137 13.93 22.20 8.43
N THR A 138 14.33 23.01 7.46
CA THR A 138 15.71 23.14 7.00
C THR A 138 16.09 24.60 6.89
N LEU A 139 17.18 25.00 7.53
CA LEU A 139 17.80 26.31 7.38
C LEU A 139 19.18 26.09 6.76
N GLN A 140 19.40 26.65 5.58
CA GLN A 140 20.67 26.60 4.87
C GLN A 140 21.22 28.01 4.76
N PHE A 141 22.41 28.23 5.32
CA PHE A 141 23.19 29.46 5.19
C PHE A 141 24.40 29.17 4.33
N GLY A 142 24.45 29.71 3.12
CA GLY A 142 25.54 29.44 2.18
C GLY A 142 25.64 30.49 1.09
N ILE A 143 26.81 30.57 0.49
CA ILE A 143 27.09 31.47 -0.62
C ILE A 143 27.19 30.61 -1.89
N PRO A 144 26.37 30.82 -2.93
CA PRO A 144 25.34 31.88 -3.07
C PRO A 144 23.96 31.53 -2.49
N ASN A 145 23.72 30.26 -2.13
CA ASN A 145 22.40 29.75 -1.76
C ASN A 145 22.15 29.80 -0.24
N THR A 146 21.36 30.77 0.21
CA THR A 146 20.76 30.81 1.55
C THR A 146 19.25 30.66 1.47
N PHE A 147 18.65 29.72 2.21
CA PHE A 147 17.21 29.49 2.24
C PHE A 147 16.70 28.87 3.55
N ALA A 148 15.45 29.12 3.85
CA ALA A 148 14.64 28.41 4.83
C ALA A 148 13.60 27.54 4.12
N MET A 149 13.41 26.31 4.56
CA MET A 149 12.42 25.37 4.02
C MET A 149 11.62 24.73 5.15
N LEU A 150 10.31 24.68 5.00
CA LEU A 150 9.38 23.95 5.84
C LEU A 150 8.65 22.93 4.97
N SER A 151 8.59 21.69 5.38
CA SER A 151 7.89 20.61 4.66
C SER A 151 7.11 19.76 5.65
N TYR A 152 5.84 19.54 5.35
CA TYR A 152 4.93 18.70 6.11
C TYR A 152 4.36 17.63 5.20
N THR A 153 4.58 16.36 5.55
CA THR A 153 4.05 15.19 4.87
C THR A 153 3.04 14.50 5.77
N TYR A 154 1.76 14.59 5.45
CA TYR A 154 0.70 13.90 6.15
C TYR A 154 0.49 12.50 5.55
N LYS A 155 0.49 11.46 6.39
CA LYS A 155 0.29 10.06 5.98
C LYS A 155 -1.19 9.73 6.13
N LEU A 156 -1.93 9.70 5.02
CA LEU A 156 -3.36 9.39 4.98
C LEU A 156 -3.55 7.91 4.66
N GLY A 157 -3.76 7.08 5.68
CA GLY A 157 -3.81 5.62 5.56
C GLY A 157 -2.46 5.01 5.14
N GLU A 158 -2.48 3.75 4.69
CA GLU A 158 -1.27 3.06 4.24
C GLU A 158 -0.84 3.44 2.81
N GLU A 159 -1.80 3.83 1.96
CA GLU A 159 -1.53 4.03 0.53
C GLU A 159 -1.26 5.48 0.11
N THR A 160 -1.67 6.50 0.87
CA THR A 160 -1.65 7.90 0.41
C THR A 160 -0.87 8.84 1.31
N LYS A 161 -0.05 9.72 0.73
CA LYS A 161 0.70 10.77 1.43
C LYS A 161 0.45 12.12 0.79
N LEU A 162 0.07 13.10 1.60
CA LEU A 162 -0.04 14.49 1.18
C LEU A 162 1.22 15.24 1.59
N LYS A 163 1.87 15.92 0.64
CA LYS A 163 3.08 16.71 0.88
C LYS A 163 2.78 18.17 0.65
N CYS A 164 3.18 19.02 1.60
CA CYS A 164 3.14 20.47 1.47
C CYS A 164 4.48 21.03 1.94
N SER A 165 5.14 21.82 1.11
CA SER A 165 6.43 22.41 1.42
C SER A 165 6.54 23.83 0.90
N ALA A 166 7.19 24.67 1.69
CA ALA A 166 7.48 26.05 1.41
C ALA A 166 8.97 26.28 1.59
N LYS A 167 9.63 26.79 0.56
CA LYS A 167 11.04 27.15 0.54
C LYS A 167 11.16 28.63 0.21
N ALA A 168 11.79 29.41 1.07
CA ALA A 168 12.04 30.83 0.86
C ALA A 168 13.54 31.09 0.98
N GLY A 169 14.15 31.72 -0.01
CA GLY A 169 15.57 32.01 0.03
C GLY A 169 16.01 33.07 -0.97
N THR A 170 17.33 33.20 -1.07
CA THR A 170 18.05 34.10 -1.99
C THR A 170 17.62 33.96 -3.46
N PHE A 171 17.25 32.76 -3.90
CA PHE A 171 16.76 32.48 -5.26
C PHE A 171 15.23 32.49 -5.37
N GLY A 172 14.56 33.13 -4.41
CA GLY A 172 13.13 33.35 -4.38
C GLY A 172 12.33 32.36 -3.55
N VAL A 173 11.02 32.30 -3.80
CA VAL A 173 10.06 31.53 -3.00
C VAL A 173 9.48 30.41 -3.85
N VAL A 174 9.50 29.20 -3.32
CA VAL A 174 8.94 27.99 -3.94
C VAL A 174 7.94 27.35 -2.98
N LEU A 175 6.69 27.26 -3.41
CA LEU A 175 5.62 26.52 -2.74
C LEU A 175 5.38 25.24 -3.54
N GLU A 176 5.48 24.08 -2.89
CA GLU A 176 5.19 22.79 -3.49
C GLU A 176 4.14 22.06 -2.67
N TYR A 177 3.03 21.67 -3.29
CA TYR A 177 2.03 20.83 -2.66
C TYR A 177 1.63 19.71 -3.61
N GLY A 178 1.35 18.52 -3.08
CA GLY A 178 1.05 17.36 -3.91
C GLY A 178 0.56 16.16 -3.13
N CYS A 179 0.12 15.17 -3.88
CA CYS A 179 -0.32 13.88 -3.37
C CYS A 179 0.55 12.78 -3.98
N GLU A 180 0.94 11.81 -3.16
CA GLU A 180 1.63 10.59 -3.57
C GLU A 180 0.80 9.39 -3.14
N LYS A 181 0.50 8.50 -4.10
CA LYS A 181 -0.16 7.23 -3.86
C LYS A 181 0.81 6.09 -4.11
N TYR A 182 0.88 5.15 -3.17
CA TYR A 182 1.62 3.90 -3.27
C TYR A 182 0.69 2.77 -3.71
N SER A 183 1.21 1.94 -4.59
CA SER A 183 0.75 0.59 -4.91
C SER A 183 1.86 -0.39 -4.53
N GLN A 184 1.64 -1.70 -4.61
CA GLN A 184 2.59 -2.72 -4.15
C GLN A 184 4.02 -2.57 -4.75
N HIS A 185 4.13 -2.12 -6.00
CA HIS A 185 5.42 -2.00 -6.71
C HIS A 185 5.65 -0.64 -7.38
N ASN A 186 4.65 0.25 -7.35
CA ASN A 186 4.66 1.53 -8.05
C ASN A 186 4.20 2.64 -7.11
N SER A 187 4.85 3.81 -7.14
CA SER A 187 4.31 5.03 -6.56
C SER A 187 4.03 6.06 -7.65
N ILE A 188 2.85 6.68 -7.59
CA ILE A 188 2.46 7.78 -8.49
C ILE A 188 2.29 9.01 -7.61
N ALA A 189 3.01 10.07 -7.92
CA ALA A 189 2.88 11.35 -7.26
C ALA A 189 2.58 12.46 -8.27
N ALA A 190 1.70 13.36 -7.89
CA ALA A 190 1.45 14.61 -8.60
C ALA A 190 1.69 15.76 -7.62
N SER A 191 2.64 16.64 -7.92
CA SER A 191 2.89 17.85 -7.14
C SER A 191 2.89 19.09 -8.02
N MET A 192 2.27 20.14 -7.50
CA MET A 192 2.27 21.46 -8.09
C MET A 192 3.35 22.29 -7.42
N VAL A 193 4.25 22.85 -8.23
CA VAL A 193 5.38 23.68 -7.78
C VAL A 193 5.16 25.09 -8.30
N ILE A 194 4.98 26.04 -7.40
CA ILE A 194 4.83 27.46 -7.68
C ILE A 194 6.11 28.14 -7.23
N GLY A 195 6.91 28.61 -8.18
CA GLY A 195 8.18 29.25 -7.91
C GLY A 195 8.22 30.68 -8.44
N LEU A 196 8.64 31.61 -7.60
CA LEU A 196 8.99 32.98 -7.98
C LEU A 196 10.52 33.07 -7.93
N PRO A 197 11.27 33.18 -9.06
CA PRO A 197 10.86 33.46 -10.45
C PRO A 197 10.70 32.21 -11.35
N SER A 198 10.76 30.98 -10.82
CA SER A 198 10.86 29.75 -11.62
C SER A 198 9.55 29.23 -12.28
N GLY A 199 8.49 30.04 -12.24
CA GLY A 199 7.18 29.76 -12.82
C GLY A 199 6.38 28.69 -12.08
N ILE A 200 5.27 28.28 -12.70
CA ILE A 200 4.37 27.24 -12.22
C ILE A 200 4.63 25.94 -12.99
N LYS A 201 4.96 24.87 -12.28
CA LYS A 201 5.28 23.55 -12.84
C LYS A 201 4.45 22.46 -12.18
N LEU A 202 3.74 21.67 -12.99
CA LEU A 202 3.12 20.43 -12.55
C LEU A 202 4.11 19.28 -12.73
N LYS A 203 4.56 18.67 -11.62
CA LYS A 203 5.45 17.52 -11.63
C LYS A 203 4.65 16.24 -11.42
N ILE A 204 4.66 15.39 -12.44
CA ILE A 204 4.13 14.02 -12.33
C ILE A 204 5.33 13.08 -12.16
N ARG A 205 5.38 12.38 -11.03
CA ARG A 205 6.44 11.42 -10.70
C ARG A 205 5.87 10.01 -10.66
N LEU A 206 6.43 9.11 -11.44
CA LEU A 206 6.15 7.69 -11.42
C LEU A 206 7.40 6.92 -10.99
N THR A 207 7.36 6.33 -9.82
CA THR A 207 8.42 5.48 -9.29
C THR A 207 8.01 4.03 -9.50
N ARG A 208 8.75 3.28 -10.32
CA ARG A 208 8.54 1.84 -10.54
C ARG A 208 9.81 1.10 -10.15
N SER A 209 9.75 0.34 -9.06
CA SER A 209 10.92 -0.35 -8.50
C SER A 209 12.12 0.59 -8.30
N SER A 210 13.19 0.47 -9.10
CA SER A 210 14.38 1.33 -9.05
C SER A 210 14.36 2.53 -10.02
N GLN A 211 13.38 2.62 -10.91
CA GLN A 211 13.28 3.67 -11.93
C GLN A 211 12.32 4.77 -11.47
N THR A 212 12.74 6.03 -11.55
CA THR A 212 11.89 7.19 -11.26
C THR A 212 11.73 8.05 -12.51
N TYR A 213 10.52 8.10 -13.05
CA TYR A 213 10.15 8.96 -14.17
C TYR A 213 9.56 10.26 -13.63
N VAL A 214 10.13 11.41 -13.99
CA VAL A 214 9.63 12.73 -13.58
C VAL A 214 9.30 13.53 -14.83
N PHE A 215 8.02 13.89 -14.98
CA PHE A 215 7.51 14.71 -16.07
C PHE A 215 7.14 16.09 -15.52
N PRO A 216 8.04 17.09 -15.61
CA PRO A 216 7.74 18.47 -15.25
C PRO A 216 7.04 19.19 -16.41
N ILE A 217 5.75 19.48 -16.26
CA ILE A 217 4.97 20.27 -17.21
C ILE A 217 5.01 21.73 -16.75
N LEU A 218 5.64 22.60 -17.53
CA LEU A 218 5.61 24.05 -17.30
C LEU A 218 4.24 24.58 -17.73
N LEU A 219 3.50 25.17 -16.80
CA LEU A 219 2.16 25.71 -17.06
C LEU A 219 2.22 27.21 -17.39
N ALA A 220 3.02 27.97 -16.63
CA ALA A 220 3.21 29.39 -16.82
C ALA A 220 4.57 29.83 -16.28
N GLU A 221 5.18 30.82 -16.92
CA GLU A 221 6.44 31.44 -16.45
C GLU A 221 6.17 32.49 -15.37
N GLU A 222 5.01 33.15 -15.44
CA GLU A 222 4.52 34.08 -14.42
C GLU A 222 3.52 33.41 -13.47
N PRO A 223 3.42 33.88 -12.21
CA PRO A 223 2.50 33.35 -11.20
C PRO A 223 1.05 33.77 -11.51
N VAL A 224 0.44 33.16 -12.52
CA VAL A 224 -0.96 33.43 -12.88
C VAL A 224 -1.91 32.52 -12.06
N PRO A 225 -2.91 33.07 -11.35
CA PRO A 225 -3.86 32.28 -10.56
C PRO A 225 -4.62 31.20 -11.37
N SER A 226 -4.91 31.47 -12.64
CA SER A 226 -5.58 30.51 -13.53
C SER A 226 -4.74 29.25 -13.76
N ALA A 227 -3.42 29.38 -13.93
CA ALA A 227 -2.53 28.24 -14.08
C ALA A 227 -2.47 27.37 -12.81
N ILE A 228 -2.56 27.99 -11.63
CA ILE A 228 -2.67 27.27 -10.35
C ILE A 228 -3.99 26.48 -10.30
N PHE A 229 -5.11 27.11 -10.68
CA PHE A 229 -6.42 26.49 -10.69
C PHE A 229 -6.47 25.27 -11.63
N TYR A 230 -6.05 25.44 -12.90
CA TYR A 230 -6.04 24.34 -13.85
C TYR A 230 -5.01 23.26 -13.50
N GLY A 231 -3.85 23.64 -12.99
CA GLY A 231 -2.81 22.69 -12.58
C GLY A 231 -3.19 21.82 -11.38
N THR A 232 -4.17 22.24 -10.57
CA THR A 232 -4.66 21.47 -9.41
C THR A 232 -5.90 20.67 -9.70
N ILE A 233 -6.90 21.32 -10.30
CA ILE A 233 -8.21 20.69 -10.51
C ILE A 233 -8.14 19.66 -11.63
N THR A 234 -7.40 19.94 -12.71
CA THR A 234 -7.34 19.03 -13.86
C THR A 234 -6.77 17.67 -13.48
N PRO A 235 -5.61 17.55 -12.78
CA PRO A 235 -5.11 16.24 -12.36
C PRO A 235 -6.00 15.51 -11.36
N LEU A 236 -6.66 16.24 -10.45
CA LEU A 236 -7.57 15.64 -9.47
C LEU A 236 -8.83 15.07 -10.13
N VAL A 237 -9.46 15.83 -11.02
CA VAL A 237 -10.64 15.39 -11.77
C VAL A 237 -10.27 14.25 -12.72
N ALA A 238 -9.16 14.37 -13.45
CA ALA A 238 -8.67 13.30 -14.32
C ALA A 238 -8.42 12.02 -13.53
N TRP A 239 -7.80 12.11 -12.36
CA TRP A 239 -7.59 10.96 -11.47
C TRP A 239 -8.90 10.33 -11.00
N TYR A 240 -9.87 11.14 -10.58
CA TYR A 240 -11.18 10.65 -10.14
C TYR A 240 -11.95 9.92 -11.27
N VAL A 241 -11.92 10.48 -12.48
CA VAL A 241 -12.53 9.86 -13.67
C VAL A 241 -11.86 8.54 -14.00
N VAL A 242 -10.53 8.49 -14.03
CA VAL A 242 -9.77 7.25 -14.30
C VAL A 242 -10.03 6.20 -13.22
N GLN A 243 -10.10 6.59 -11.95
CA GLN A 243 -10.39 5.65 -10.87
C GLN A 243 -11.79 5.04 -10.99
N THR A 244 -12.79 5.86 -11.28
CA THR A 244 -14.19 5.42 -11.32
C THR A 244 -14.48 4.64 -12.59
N PHE A 245 -13.97 5.10 -13.74
CA PHE A 245 -14.33 4.56 -15.04
C PHE A 245 -13.40 3.44 -15.53
N VAL A 246 -12.14 3.41 -15.09
CA VAL A 246 -11.17 2.40 -15.56
C VAL A 246 -10.81 1.42 -14.45
N PHE A 247 -10.38 1.92 -13.28
CA PHE A 247 -9.86 1.03 -12.23
C PHE A 247 -10.93 0.19 -11.55
N LYS A 248 -12.07 0.77 -11.15
CA LYS A 248 -13.18 0.02 -10.53
C LYS A 248 -13.69 -1.12 -11.42
N PRO A 249 -14.13 -0.88 -12.68
CA PRO A 249 -14.64 -1.97 -13.50
C PRO A 249 -13.56 -2.98 -13.88
N TYR A 250 -12.30 -2.57 -14.00
CA TYR A 250 -11.21 -3.52 -14.27
C TYR A 250 -10.97 -4.47 -13.08
N LYS A 251 -10.95 -3.95 -11.84
CA LYS A 251 -10.79 -4.78 -10.63
C LYS A 251 -11.96 -5.74 -10.46
N GLU A 252 -13.18 -5.29 -10.69
CA GLU A 252 -14.37 -6.14 -10.65
C GLU A 252 -14.30 -7.24 -11.71
N ARG A 253 -13.88 -6.91 -12.94
CA ARG A 253 -13.66 -7.90 -14.00
C ARG A 253 -12.55 -8.90 -13.65
N GLN A 254 -11.48 -8.48 -13.00
CA GLN A 254 -10.43 -9.39 -12.52
C GLN A 254 -10.95 -10.34 -11.46
N LYS A 255 -11.66 -9.81 -10.44
CA LYS A 255 -12.27 -10.64 -9.40
C LYS A 255 -13.22 -11.67 -10.00
N LYS A 256 -14.10 -11.25 -10.92
CA LYS A 256 -15.01 -12.15 -11.64
C LYS A 256 -14.27 -13.25 -12.41
N ARG A 257 -13.22 -12.89 -13.16
CA ARG A 257 -12.40 -13.87 -13.91
C ARG A 257 -11.65 -14.85 -13.01
N GLU A 258 -11.18 -14.40 -11.85
CA GLU A 258 -10.52 -15.28 -10.88
C GLU A 258 -11.52 -16.27 -10.29
N THR A 259 -12.72 -15.78 -9.90
CA THR A 259 -13.82 -16.62 -9.42
C THR A 259 -14.28 -17.63 -10.47
N GLU A 260 -14.42 -17.22 -11.74
CA GLU A 260 -14.77 -18.10 -12.85
C GLU A 260 -13.72 -19.20 -13.06
N LYS A 261 -12.43 -18.86 -13.03
CA LYS A 261 -11.34 -19.85 -13.16
C LYS A 261 -11.32 -20.84 -12.01
N THR A 262 -11.50 -20.38 -10.77
CA THR A 262 -11.59 -21.27 -9.61
C THR A 262 -12.81 -22.17 -9.68
N ARG A 263 -13.90 -21.69 -10.29
CA ARG A 263 -15.12 -22.47 -10.51
C ARG A 263 -14.90 -23.56 -11.56
N GLU A 264 -14.31 -23.22 -12.71
CA GLU A 264 -14.00 -24.19 -13.77
C GLU A 264 -13.06 -25.28 -13.26
N ALA A 265 -11.99 -24.91 -12.54
CA ALA A 265 -11.02 -25.87 -11.99
C ALA A 265 -11.63 -26.83 -10.95
N ASN A 266 -12.71 -26.43 -10.27
CA ASN A 266 -13.33 -27.24 -9.22
C ASN A 266 -14.69 -27.83 -9.62
N ALA A 267 -15.15 -27.65 -10.87
CA ALA A 267 -16.47 -28.11 -11.31
C ALA A 267 -16.66 -29.62 -11.16
N GLU A 268 -15.61 -30.42 -11.39
CA GLU A 268 -15.66 -31.88 -11.22
C GLU A 268 -15.80 -32.27 -9.75
N LYS A 269 -15.04 -31.62 -8.86
CA LYS A 269 -15.11 -31.85 -7.41
C LYS A 269 -16.47 -31.47 -6.84
N ILE A 270 -17.07 -30.38 -7.32
CA ILE A 270 -18.42 -29.97 -6.91
C ILE A 270 -19.43 -31.06 -7.29
N LYS A 271 -19.36 -31.61 -8.52
CA LYS A 271 -20.25 -32.68 -8.96
C LYS A 271 -20.10 -33.97 -8.14
N GLU A 272 -18.87 -34.32 -7.77
CA GLU A 272 -18.59 -35.48 -6.92
C GLU A 272 -19.20 -35.29 -5.52
N LYS A 273 -18.89 -34.17 -4.85
CA LYS A 273 -19.45 -33.84 -3.53
C LYS A 273 -20.96 -33.67 -3.55
N GLN A 274 -21.53 -33.15 -4.64
CA GLN A 274 -22.98 -33.06 -4.80
C GLN A 274 -23.63 -34.45 -4.80
N LYS A 275 -23.04 -35.43 -5.50
CA LYS A 275 -23.53 -36.82 -5.50
C LYS A 275 -23.41 -37.45 -4.12
N GLU A 276 -22.28 -37.25 -3.44
CA GLU A 276 -22.07 -37.73 -2.06
C GLU A 276 -23.09 -37.14 -1.09
N ALA A 277 -23.34 -35.82 -1.17
CA ALA A 277 -24.33 -35.14 -0.35
C ALA A 277 -25.75 -35.64 -0.63
N GLN A 278 -26.13 -35.81 -1.91
CA GLN A 278 -27.43 -36.36 -2.28
C GLN A 278 -27.64 -37.80 -1.77
N ALA A 279 -26.60 -38.64 -1.85
CA ALA A 279 -26.65 -39.99 -1.31
C ALA A 279 -26.80 -39.97 0.23
N ALA A 280 -26.09 -39.08 0.93
CA ALA A 280 -26.24 -38.90 2.38
C ALA A 280 -27.64 -38.42 2.76
N VAL A 281 -28.20 -37.44 2.04
CA VAL A 281 -29.57 -36.94 2.25
C VAL A 281 -30.60 -38.07 2.07
N ALA A 282 -30.44 -38.90 1.03
CA ALA A 282 -31.33 -40.03 0.79
C ALA A 282 -31.32 -41.05 1.95
N LEU A 283 -30.16 -41.31 2.56
CA LEU A 283 -30.03 -42.19 3.73
C LEU A 283 -30.63 -41.59 5.00
N MET A 284 -30.69 -40.26 5.11
CA MET A 284 -31.21 -39.55 6.27
C MET A 284 -32.74 -39.38 6.28
N GLN A 285 -33.43 -39.75 5.21
CA GLN A 285 -34.87 -39.49 5.08
C GLN A 285 -35.73 -40.18 6.15
N GLU A 286 -35.33 -41.39 6.55
CA GLU A 286 -36.03 -42.15 7.60
C GLU A 286 -35.82 -41.51 8.98
N THR A 287 -34.57 -41.11 9.29
CA THR A 287 -34.26 -40.41 10.53
C THR A 287 -34.92 -39.04 10.60
N TYR A 288 -34.99 -38.33 9.47
CA TYR A 288 -35.70 -37.06 9.34
C TYR A 288 -37.17 -37.21 9.71
N SER A 289 -37.86 -38.18 9.11
CA SER A 289 -39.30 -38.40 9.34
C SER A 289 -39.55 -38.75 10.81
N ARG A 290 -38.74 -39.65 11.37
CA ARG A 290 -38.83 -40.02 12.79
C ARG A 290 -38.62 -38.83 13.74
N ILE A 291 -37.58 -38.03 13.52
CA ILE A 291 -37.28 -36.87 14.38
C ILE A 291 -38.40 -35.85 14.25
N LYS A 292 -38.84 -35.55 13.02
CA LYS A 292 -39.93 -34.61 12.76
C LYS A 292 -41.21 -34.99 13.52
N ASP A 293 -41.67 -36.23 13.41
CA ASP A 293 -42.89 -36.70 14.09
C ASP A 293 -42.75 -36.60 15.62
N THR A 294 -41.58 -36.93 16.17
CA THR A 294 -41.34 -36.84 17.62
C THR A 294 -41.28 -35.41 18.14
N GLU A 295 -40.72 -34.48 17.36
CA GLU A 295 -40.65 -33.06 17.70
C GLU A 295 -42.02 -32.39 17.51
N GLU A 296 -42.79 -32.78 16.48
CA GLU A 296 -44.14 -32.30 16.24
C GLU A 296 -45.10 -32.68 17.37
N ALA A 297 -45.04 -33.92 17.86
CA ALA A 297 -45.85 -34.38 18.99
C ALA A 297 -45.57 -33.61 20.30
N LYS A 298 -44.37 -33.05 20.45
CA LYS A 298 -43.93 -32.31 21.66
C LYS A 298 -43.97 -30.78 21.49
N GLY A 299 -44.33 -30.28 20.30
CA GLY A 299 -44.23 -28.85 19.99
C GLY A 299 -42.79 -28.33 20.04
N GLY A 300 -41.82 -29.18 19.68
CA GLY A 300 -40.38 -28.95 19.73
C GLY A 300 -39.85 -28.17 18.53
N LEU A 301 -38.60 -28.45 18.13
CA LEU A 301 -37.90 -27.70 17.08
C LEU A 301 -38.05 -28.37 15.71
N ILE A 302 -38.72 -27.69 14.78
CA ILE A 302 -38.97 -28.16 13.41
C ILE A 302 -38.40 -27.17 12.41
N ILE A 303 -37.54 -27.63 11.51
CA ILE A 303 -36.95 -26.81 10.47
C ILE A 303 -37.86 -26.81 9.25
N LEU A 304 -38.29 -25.62 8.85
CA LEU A 304 -39.17 -25.37 7.70
C LEU A 304 -38.36 -25.27 6.42
N GLU A 305 -37.30 -24.48 6.45
CA GLU A 305 -36.46 -24.19 5.29
C GLU A 305 -35.02 -23.96 5.77
N ALA A 306 -34.05 -24.58 5.13
CA ALA A 306 -32.64 -24.34 5.39
C ALA A 306 -31.88 -24.30 4.07
N LEU A 307 -31.24 -23.17 3.80
CA LEU A 307 -30.63 -22.84 2.53
C LEU A 307 -29.16 -22.48 2.74
N TYR A 308 -28.26 -23.18 2.07
CA TYR A 308 -26.82 -22.99 2.16
C TYR A 308 -26.22 -22.54 0.82
N GLY A 309 -25.54 -21.40 0.81
CA GLY A 309 -24.88 -20.88 -0.39
C GLY A 309 -24.64 -19.37 -0.30
N ASN A 310 -24.45 -18.73 -1.45
CA ASN A 310 -24.33 -17.28 -1.53
C ASN A 310 -25.74 -16.64 -1.48
N LEU A 311 -26.14 -16.14 -0.31
CA LEU A 311 -27.46 -15.55 -0.08
C LEU A 311 -27.48 -14.03 -0.23
N ASN A 312 -26.38 -13.42 -0.70
CA ASN A 312 -26.34 -11.99 -0.93
C ASN A 312 -27.44 -11.61 -1.93
N PRO A 313 -28.36 -10.69 -1.58
CA PRO A 313 -29.35 -10.22 -2.53
C PRO A 313 -28.58 -9.56 -3.67
N VAL A 314 -28.62 -10.18 -4.86
CA VAL A 314 -28.09 -9.59 -6.08
C VAL A 314 -28.92 -8.34 -6.35
N THR A 315 -28.43 -7.22 -5.85
CA THR A 315 -28.89 -5.89 -6.25
C THR A 315 -28.16 -5.64 -7.56
N ASP A 316 -28.92 -5.59 -8.65
CA ASP A 316 -28.52 -5.27 -10.04
C ASP A 316 -28.35 -6.45 -11.01
N GLY A 317 -29.47 -6.88 -11.58
CA GLY A 317 -29.52 -7.69 -12.82
C GLY A 317 -30.94 -8.19 -13.15
N PRO A 318 -31.45 -8.05 -14.39
CA PRO A 318 -32.81 -8.47 -14.77
C PRO A 318 -32.97 -9.98 -15.02
N GLU A 319 -31.91 -10.76 -14.82
CA GLU A 319 -31.95 -12.21 -14.96
C GLU A 319 -31.61 -12.84 -13.61
N ALA A 320 -32.61 -13.45 -13.00
CA ALA A 320 -32.47 -14.29 -11.82
C ALA A 320 -31.57 -15.48 -12.17
N SER A 321 -30.26 -15.27 -12.19
CA SER A 321 -29.27 -16.33 -12.17
C SER A 321 -29.59 -17.19 -10.95
N VAL A 322 -29.96 -18.44 -11.22
CA VAL A 322 -30.31 -19.49 -10.25
C VAL A 322 -29.54 -19.26 -8.95
N LYS A 323 -30.26 -18.95 -7.86
CA LYS A 323 -29.67 -18.85 -6.52
C LYS A 323 -28.83 -20.11 -6.33
N GLU A 324 -27.50 -19.98 -6.29
CA GLU A 324 -26.56 -21.11 -6.13
C GLU A 324 -26.62 -21.58 -4.68
N VAL A 325 -27.75 -22.17 -4.35
CA VAL A 325 -28.18 -22.45 -3.00
C VAL A 325 -28.60 -23.90 -2.94
N VAL A 326 -28.11 -24.58 -1.92
CA VAL A 326 -28.40 -25.97 -1.62
C VAL A 326 -29.47 -26.00 -0.54
N ASP A 327 -30.53 -26.76 -0.80
CA ASP A 327 -31.50 -27.10 0.23
C ASP A 327 -30.88 -28.13 1.18
N VAL A 328 -30.70 -27.72 2.43
CA VAL A 328 -30.10 -28.51 3.52
C VAL A 328 -31.10 -28.74 4.66
N THR A 329 -32.40 -28.62 4.39
CA THR A 329 -33.48 -28.87 5.37
C THR A 329 -33.35 -30.21 6.08
N VAL A 330 -33.20 -31.28 5.29
CA VAL A 330 -33.15 -32.66 5.80
C VAL A 330 -31.92 -32.89 6.71
N PRO A 331 -30.67 -32.57 6.27
CA PRO A 331 -29.50 -32.67 7.13
C PRO A 331 -29.60 -31.87 8.42
N VAL A 332 -30.08 -30.62 8.38
CA VAL A 332 -30.13 -29.76 9.57
C VAL A 332 -31.18 -30.28 10.56
N GLN A 333 -32.33 -30.76 10.09
CA GLN A 333 -33.34 -31.36 10.98
C GLN A 333 -32.80 -32.62 11.68
N CYS A 334 -32.00 -33.44 10.99
CA CYS A 334 -31.39 -34.64 11.58
C CYS A 334 -30.37 -34.35 12.69
N LEU A 335 -29.86 -33.11 12.76
CA LEU A 335 -28.95 -32.67 13.82
C LEU A 335 -29.68 -32.22 15.09
N VAL A 336 -31.02 -32.08 15.05
CA VAL A 336 -31.83 -31.70 16.21
C VAL A 336 -31.88 -32.83 17.23
N ARG A 337 -31.60 -32.51 18.50
CA ARG A 337 -31.72 -33.42 19.63
C ARG A 337 -32.36 -32.69 20.81
N ASP A 338 -33.39 -33.31 21.40
CA ASP A 338 -34.13 -32.75 22.54
C ASP A 338 -34.60 -31.30 22.30
N SER A 339 -35.24 -31.06 21.14
CA SER A 339 -35.71 -29.74 20.71
C SER A 339 -34.64 -28.63 20.64
N CYS A 340 -33.35 -28.98 20.59
CA CYS A 340 -32.24 -28.05 20.42
C CYS A 340 -31.34 -28.45 19.23
N LEU A 341 -30.75 -27.46 18.58
CA LEU A 341 -29.74 -27.65 17.52
C LEU A 341 -28.47 -26.89 17.89
N ALA A 342 -27.32 -27.55 17.81
CA ALA A 342 -26.02 -26.92 17.98
C ALA A 342 -25.06 -27.31 16.84
N ILE A 343 -24.70 -26.34 16.01
CA ILE A 343 -23.67 -26.46 14.97
C ILE A 343 -22.40 -25.79 15.49
N THR A 344 -21.26 -26.48 15.39
CA THR A 344 -19.96 -26.00 15.85
C THR A 344 -19.34 -24.95 14.90
N ASN A 345 -18.31 -24.24 15.36
CA ASN A 345 -17.52 -23.29 14.55
C ASN A 345 -16.62 -24.03 13.52
N SER A 346 -17.22 -24.76 12.60
CA SER A 346 -16.53 -25.38 11.46
C SER A 346 -17.29 -25.08 10.17
N SER A 347 -16.61 -25.15 9.03
CA SER A 347 -17.27 -24.92 7.75
C SER A 347 -18.43 -25.89 7.59
N LYS A 348 -19.63 -25.35 7.37
CA LYS A 348 -20.88 -26.11 7.25
C LYS A 348 -20.86 -27.01 6.02
N SER A 349 -20.00 -26.73 5.04
CA SER A 349 -19.75 -27.59 3.88
C SER A 349 -19.19 -28.98 4.21
N ASN A 350 -18.64 -29.19 5.41
CA ASN A 350 -18.12 -30.48 5.85
C ASN A 350 -19.17 -31.34 6.57
N LEU A 351 -20.38 -30.81 6.81
CA LEU A 351 -21.45 -31.57 7.43
C LEU A 351 -22.01 -32.62 6.46
N PRO A 352 -22.44 -33.78 6.94
CA PRO A 352 -22.99 -34.81 6.07
C PRO A 352 -24.29 -34.31 5.42
N GLY A 353 -24.40 -34.45 4.10
CA GLY A 353 -25.52 -33.91 3.31
C GLY A 353 -25.34 -32.44 2.90
N PHE A 354 -24.25 -31.79 3.32
CA PHE A 354 -23.85 -30.48 2.81
C PHE A 354 -22.80 -30.64 1.71
N TYR A 355 -22.78 -29.67 0.79
CA TYR A 355 -21.65 -29.44 -0.10
C TYR A 355 -21.56 -27.94 -0.38
N ASP A 356 -20.39 -27.50 -0.87
CA ASP A 356 -20.14 -26.11 -1.22
C ASP A 356 -20.54 -25.83 -2.68
N PRO A 357 -21.62 -25.05 -2.94
CA PRO A 357 -22.01 -24.68 -4.29
C PRO A 357 -21.14 -23.56 -4.90
N CYS A 358 -20.49 -22.73 -4.08
CA CYS A 358 -19.83 -21.48 -4.48
C CYS A 358 -18.40 -21.41 -3.91
N ILE A 359 -17.51 -22.27 -4.41
CA ILE A 359 -16.11 -22.35 -3.95
C ILE A 359 -15.39 -21.03 -4.21
N GLY A 360 -14.91 -20.39 -3.13
CA GLY A 360 -14.17 -19.14 -3.19
C GLY A 360 -15.04 -17.89 -3.04
N GLU A 361 -16.35 -18.04 -2.91
CA GLU A 361 -17.27 -16.95 -2.56
C GLU A 361 -17.69 -17.02 -1.08
N GLU A 362 -18.25 -15.92 -0.59
CA GLU A 362 -18.84 -15.86 0.74
C GLU A 362 -20.13 -16.68 0.79
N LYS A 363 -20.23 -17.53 1.80
CA LYS A 363 -21.34 -18.45 2.00
C LYS A 363 -22.03 -18.18 3.32
N SER A 364 -23.32 -18.41 3.31
CA SER A 364 -24.21 -18.21 4.45
C SER A 364 -25.25 -19.32 4.50
N LEU A 365 -25.66 -19.66 5.71
CA LEU A 365 -26.76 -20.58 5.99
C LEU A 365 -27.95 -19.77 6.50
N LEU A 366 -29.06 -19.81 5.76
CA LEU A 366 -30.36 -19.35 6.23
C LEU A 366 -31.10 -20.53 6.82
N VAL A 367 -31.67 -20.37 8.02
CA VAL A 367 -32.53 -21.36 8.65
C VAL A 367 -33.82 -20.70 9.11
N ARG A 368 -34.94 -21.20 8.61
CA ARG A 368 -36.28 -20.91 9.08
C ARG A 368 -36.81 -22.12 9.83
N TYR A 369 -37.24 -21.91 11.05
CA TYR A 369 -37.70 -22.99 11.91
C TYR A 369 -38.90 -22.56 12.74
N LEU A 370 -39.62 -23.56 13.24
CA LEU A 370 -40.77 -23.45 14.10
C LEU A 370 -40.40 -24.06 15.45
N PHE A 371 -40.67 -23.33 16.52
CA PHE A 371 -40.50 -23.79 17.89
C PHE A 371 -41.70 -23.37 18.71
N ARG A 372 -42.41 -24.31 19.35
CA ARG A 372 -43.66 -24.04 20.08
C ARG A 372 -44.70 -23.24 19.26
N ASN A 373 -44.87 -23.59 17.99
CA ASN A 373 -45.75 -22.91 17.02
C ASN A 373 -45.39 -21.46 16.69
N LEU A 374 -44.17 -21.00 17.03
CA LEU A 374 -43.66 -19.69 16.66
C LEU A 374 -42.57 -19.81 15.60
N GLN A 375 -42.68 -19.02 14.54
CA GLN A 375 -41.71 -19.01 13.44
C GLN A 375 -40.49 -18.14 13.78
N HIS A 376 -39.32 -18.64 13.43
CA HIS A 376 -38.04 -18.00 13.65
C HIS A 376 -37.20 -18.07 12.36
N GLU A 377 -36.37 -17.06 12.12
CA GLU A 377 -35.49 -16.95 10.97
C GLU A 377 -34.11 -16.44 11.40
N VAL A 378 -33.06 -17.07 10.90
CA VAL A 378 -31.68 -16.65 11.17
C VAL A 378 -30.80 -16.89 9.95
N THR A 379 -29.92 -15.92 9.66
CA THR A 379 -28.86 -16.05 8.66
C THR A 379 -27.52 -16.01 9.37
N VAL A 380 -26.66 -17.00 9.09
CA VAL A 380 -25.37 -17.18 9.76
C VAL A 380 -24.26 -17.40 8.74
N THR A 381 -23.06 -16.86 8.99
CA THR A 381 -21.88 -17.07 8.13
C THR A 381 -21.38 -18.53 8.18
N ASP A 382 -20.59 -18.98 7.20
CA ASP A 382 -20.18 -20.40 7.10
C ASP A 382 -19.48 -20.97 8.35
N GLU A 383 -18.61 -20.20 8.99
CA GLU A 383 -17.78 -20.65 10.13
C GLU A 383 -18.37 -20.34 11.50
N GLU A 384 -19.50 -19.62 11.55
CA GLU A 384 -20.11 -19.17 12.80
C GLU A 384 -21.06 -20.23 13.38
N ALA A 385 -20.90 -20.51 14.68
CA ALA A 385 -21.70 -21.46 15.43
C ALA A 385 -23.16 -21.02 15.49
N LEU A 386 -24.04 -21.99 15.27
CA LEU A 386 -25.48 -21.81 15.33
C LEU A 386 -26.05 -22.62 16.49
N GLN A 387 -26.72 -21.94 17.41
CA GLN A 387 -27.51 -22.58 18.46
C GLN A 387 -28.97 -22.15 18.32
N LEU A 388 -29.87 -23.12 18.21
CA LEU A 388 -31.32 -22.95 18.17
C LEU A 388 -31.97 -23.75 19.30
N PRO A 389 -33.10 -23.28 19.88
CA PRO A 389 -33.81 -22.02 19.59
C PRO A 389 -33.23 -20.81 20.36
N LYS A 390 -33.33 -19.59 19.80
CA LYS A 390 -33.05 -18.32 20.48
C LYS A 390 -34.20 -17.33 20.27
N GLU A 391 -34.52 -16.53 21.29
CA GLU A 391 -35.58 -15.51 21.22
C GLU A 391 -35.31 -14.42 20.17
N GLY A 392 -34.04 -14.09 19.94
CA GLY A 392 -33.65 -13.07 18.96
C GLY A 392 -33.93 -13.45 17.49
N HIS A 393 -34.28 -14.71 17.21
CA HIS A 393 -34.61 -15.16 15.86
C HIS A 393 -36.11 -15.10 15.57
N LEU A 394 -36.95 -14.71 16.55
CA LEU A 394 -38.40 -14.70 16.39
C LEU A 394 -38.81 -13.76 15.25
N VAL A 395 -39.53 -14.29 14.26
CA VAL A 395 -40.11 -13.48 13.19
C VAL A 395 -41.31 -12.77 13.79
N LYS A 396 -41.22 -11.46 13.95
CA LYS A 396 -42.38 -10.64 14.32
C LYS A 396 -43.26 -10.53 13.08
N GLU A 397 -44.43 -11.16 13.11
CA GLU A 397 -45.48 -10.86 12.14
C GLU A 397 -45.80 -9.36 12.25
N THR A 398 -45.80 -8.67 11.10
CA THR A 398 -46.11 -7.24 10.99
C THR A 398 -47.56 -7.04 10.61
#